data_AF-A8H396-F1
#
_entry.id   AF-A8H396-F1
#
_cell.length_a   1.000
_cell.length_b   1.000
_cell.length_c   1.000
_cell.angle_alpha   90.00
_cell.angle_beta   90.00
_cell.angle_gamma   90.00
#
_symmetry.space_group_name_H-M   'P 1'
#
loop_
_entity.id
_entity.type
_entity.pdbx_description
1 polymer ?
#
loop_
_entity_poly.entity_id
_entity_poly.type
_entity_poly.pdbx_seq_one_letter_code
_entity_poly.pdbx_strand_id
1 'polypeptide(L)' 'MDKIAMDRSQEVLLQITKIVETECSQDASALLDEGFVLLAVNTNVFEDSENRFVYALGFPKPLDKLSDWAKSNF' A
#
# COMPACT_ATOMS: atom_id res chain seq x y z
N MET A 1 18.86 22.36 -17.69
CA MET A 1 18.24 21.53 -16.64
C MET A 1 18.61 20.10 -16.93
N ASP A 2 19.47 19.51 -16.12
CA ASP A 2 19.81 18.10 -16.26
C ASP A 2 18.55 17.26 -16.01
N LYS A 3 18.30 16.30 -16.91
CA LYS A 3 17.26 15.29 -16.73
C LYS A 3 17.73 14.39 -15.59
N ILE A 4 17.15 14.56 -14.40
CA ILE A 4 17.37 13.61 -13.29
C ILE A 4 16.81 12.27 -13.78
N ALA A 5 17.69 11.26 -13.90
CA ALA A 5 17.26 9.91 -14.21
C ALA A 5 16.46 9.38 -13.01
N MET A 6 15.17 9.16 -13.22
CA MET A 6 14.34 8.52 -12.20
C MET A 6 14.74 7.06 -12.05
N ASP A 7 14.79 6.59 -10.81
CA ASP A 7 14.92 5.16 -10.55
C ASP A 7 13.55 4.46 -10.61
N ARG A 8 13.58 3.13 -10.72
CA ARG A 8 12.39 2.30 -10.84
C ARG A 8 11.42 2.45 -9.66
N SER A 9 11.93 2.69 -8.46
CA SER A 9 11.08 2.88 -7.27
C SER A 9 10.29 4.18 -7.39
N GLN A 10 10.94 5.25 -7.85
CA GLN A 10 10.28 6.54 -8.13
C GLN A 10 9.22 6.40 -9.23
N GLU A 11 9.49 5.61 -10.29
CA GLU A 11 8.50 5.32 -11.34
C GLU A 11 7.26 4.62 -10.78
N VAL A 12 7.44 3.61 -9.91
CA VAL A 12 6.33 2.90 -9.27
C VAL A 12 5.54 3.83 -8.37
N LEU A 13 6.20 4.68 -7.58
CA LEU A 13 5.53 5.64 -6.70
C LEU A 13 4.66 6.62 -7.49
N LEU A 14 5.11 7.10 -8.66
CA LEU A 14 4.31 7.98 -9.52
C LEU A 14 3.09 7.29 -10.14
N GLN A 15 3.05 5.96 -10.17
CA GLN A 15 1.94 5.18 -10.71
C GLN A 15 0.88 4.82 -9.66
N ILE A 16 1.14 5.06 -8.38
CA ILE A 16 0.20 4.72 -7.31
C ILE A 16 -1.07 5.56 -7.43
N THR A 17 -2.20 4.90 -7.62
CA THR A 17 -3.52 5.55 -7.73
C THR A 17 -4.36 5.42 -6.47
N LYS A 18 -4.02 4.50 -5.58
CA LYS A 18 -4.69 4.29 -4.28
C LYS A 18 -3.69 3.84 -3.24
N ILE A 19 -3.85 4.34 -2.01
CA ILE A 19 -3.14 3.87 -0.83
C ILE A 19 -4.18 3.33 0.15
N VAL A 20 -3.87 2.20 0.76
CA VAL A 20 -4.67 1.54 1.79
C VAL A 20 -3.79 1.33 3.02
N GLU A 21 -4.37 1.54 4.19
CA GLU A 21 -3.74 1.22 5.47
C GLU A 21 -4.54 0.11 6.17
N THR A 22 -3.86 -0.87 6.73
CA THR A 22 -4.47 -1.92 7.53
C THR A 22 -3.56 -2.32 8.69
N GLU A 23 -4.15 -2.65 9.84
CA GLU A 23 -3.45 -3.27 10.97
C GLU A 23 -3.47 -4.81 10.90
N CYS A 24 -4.25 -5.37 9.98
CA CYS A 24 -4.39 -6.80 9.77
C CYS A 24 -3.30 -7.31 8.82
N SER A 25 -2.38 -8.13 9.35
CA SER A 25 -1.30 -8.71 8.55
C SER A 25 -1.79 -9.60 7.40
N GLN A 26 -2.94 -10.26 7.58
CA GLN A 26 -3.55 -11.13 6.58
C GLN A 26 -4.10 -10.32 5.41
N ASP A 27 -4.75 -9.19 5.69
CA ASP A 27 -5.25 -8.28 4.64
C ASP A 27 -4.10 -7.66 3.86
N ALA A 28 -3.03 -7.25 4.57
CA ALA A 28 -1.82 -6.75 3.93
C ALA A 28 -1.21 -7.80 2.98
N SER A 29 -1.13 -9.07 3.42
CA SER A 29 -0.66 -10.16 2.58
C SER A 29 -1.54 -10.37 1.34
N ALA A 30 -2.87 -10.34 1.50
CA ALA A 30 -3.80 -10.50 0.40
C ALA A 30 -3.67 -9.36 -0.64
N LEU A 31 -3.52 -8.12 -0.18
CA LEU A 31 -3.30 -6.97 -1.07
C LEU A 31 -1.96 -7.08 -1.82
N LEU A 32 -0.89 -7.57 -1.17
CA LEU A 32 0.39 -7.83 -1.85
C LEU A 32 0.24 -8.87 -2.96
N ASP A 33 -0.50 -9.95 -2.72
CA ASP A 33 -0.75 -11.00 -3.72
C ASP A 33 -1.57 -10.47 -4.92
N GLU A 34 -2.45 -9.50 -4.72
CA GLU A 34 -3.19 -8.82 -5.81
C GLU A 34 -2.31 -7.83 -6.62
N GLY A 35 -1.11 -7.53 -6.12
CA GLY A 35 -0.14 -6.65 -6.75
C GLY A 35 -0.12 -5.22 -6.22
N PHE A 36 -0.59 -4.99 -5.00
CA PHE A 36 -0.20 -3.80 -4.26
C PHE A 36 1.30 -3.86 -3.91
N VAL A 37 1.89 -2.70 -3.66
CA VAL A 37 3.27 -2.55 -3.21
C VAL A 37 3.29 -2.03 -1.77
N LEU A 38 4.16 -2.61 -0.94
CA LEU A 38 4.35 -2.12 0.43
C LEU A 38 5.12 -0.78 0.41
N LEU A 39 4.54 0.26 1.00
CA LEU A 39 5.12 1.60 1.06
C LEU A 39 5.77 1.89 2.41
N ALA A 40 5.10 1.50 3.49
CA ALA A 40 5.59 1.69 4.84
C ALA A 40 5.02 0.64 5.80
N VAL A 41 5.77 0.36 6.85
CA VAL A 41 5.30 -0.36 8.04
C VAL A 41 5.58 0.52 9.23
N ASN A 42 4.52 0.95 9.90
CA ASN A 42 4.62 1.78 11.10
C ASN A 42 4.20 0.98 12.31
N THR A 43 4.86 1.19 13.44
CA THR A 43 4.38 0.71 14.74
C THR A 43 3.59 1.82 15.40
N ASN A 44 2.31 1.59 15.68
CA ASN A 44 1.50 2.52 16.44
C ASN A 44 1.17 1.92 17.81
N VAL A 45 1.20 2.77 18.84
CA VAL A 45 0.73 2.41 20.18
C VAL A 45 -0.75 2.79 20.24
N PHE A 46 -1.62 1.80 20.31
CA PHE A 46 -3.07 2.02 20.36
C PHE A 46 -3.53 2.29 21.80
N GLU A 47 -4.74 2.83 21.94
CA GLU A 47 -5.31 3.23 23.25
C GLU A 47 -5.43 2.07 24.24
N ASP A 48 -5.51 0.83 23.75
CA ASP A 48 -5.51 -0.40 24.55
C ASP A 48 -4.10 -0.88 24.96
N SER A 49 -3.07 -0.07 24.73
CA SER A 49 -1.66 -0.36 25.02
C SER A 49 -1.07 -1.54 24.25
N GLU A 50 -1.71 -1.97 23.16
CA GLU A 50 -1.13 -2.94 22.24
C GLU A 50 -0.24 -2.24 21.19
N ASN A 51 0.97 -2.76 21.00
CA ASN A 51 1.79 -2.40 19.85
C ASN A 51 1.24 -3.13 18.63
N ARG A 52 0.68 -2.41 17.65
CA ARG A 52 0.27 -3.01 16.38
C ARG A 52 1.05 -2.41 15.23
N PHE A 53 1.27 -3.24 14.22
CA PHE A 53 1.84 -2.81 12.95
C PHE A 53 0.72 -2.28 12.06
N VAL A 54 0.95 -1.12 11.43
CA VAL A 54 0.12 -0.57 10.38
C VAL A 54 0.88 -0.67 9.08
N TYR A 55 0.30 -1.35 8.11
CA TYR A 55 0.86 -1.55 6.78
C TYR A 55 0.23 -0.55 5.82
N ALA A 56 1.03 0.30 5.19
CA ALA A 56 0.59 1.19 4.12
C ALA A 56 0.96 0.57 2.77
N LEU A 57 -0.05 0.28 1.94
CA LEU A 57 0.11 -0.38 0.64
C LEU A 57 -0.44 0.48 -0.48
N GLY A 58 0.29 0.58 -1.58
CA GLY A 58 -0.09 1.34 -2.77
C GLY A 58 -0.48 0.44 -3.94
N PHE A 59 -1.52 0.80 -4.69
CA PHE A 59 -1.88 0.12 -5.93
C PHE A 59 -1.43 0.93 -7.15
N PRO A 60 -0.47 0.43 -7.97
CA PRO A 60 0.09 1.18 -9.09
C PRO A 60 -0.69 1.01 -10.40
N LYS A 61 -1.83 0.32 -10.38
CA LYS A 61 -2.67 0.09 -11.57
C LYS A 61 -3.93 0.95 -11.47
N PRO A 62 -4.57 1.28 -12.60
CA PRO A 62 -5.88 1.95 -12.61
C PRO A 62 -6.92 1.29 -11.69
N LEU A 63 -7.72 2.11 -11.01
CA LEU A 63 -8.66 1.66 -9.96
C LEU A 63 -9.73 0.69 -10.45
N ASP A 64 -10.09 0.76 -11.73
CA ASP A 64 -11.03 -0.17 -12.36
C ASP A 64 -10.49 -1.61 -12.37
N LYS A 65 -9.16 -1.79 -12.34
CA LYS A 65 -8.48 -3.10 -12.24
C LYS A 65 -8.40 -3.68 -10.84
N LEU A 66 -8.86 -2.97 -9.81
CA LEU A 66 -8.97 -3.55 -8.47
C LEU A 66 -10.00 -4.68 -8.48
N SER A 67 -9.74 -5.71 -7.68
CA SER A 67 -10.70 -6.79 -7.45
C SER A 67 -11.94 -6.24 -6.71
N ASP A 68 -13.08 -6.91 -6.87
CA ASP A 68 -14.29 -6.52 -6.15
C ASP A 68 -14.13 -6.69 -4.63
N TRP A 69 -13.30 -7.64 -4.20
CA TRP A 69 -12.91 -7.79 -2.79
C TRP A 69 -12.15 -6.55 -2.31
N ALA A 70 -11.08 -6.13 -2.99
CA ALA A 70 -10.28 -4.98 -2.56
C ALA A 70 -11.11 -3.69 -2.55
N LYS A 71 -12.03 -3.50 -3.52
CA LYS A 71 -12.96 -2.36 -3.56
C LYS A 71 -13.98 -2.36 -2.42
N SER A 72 -14.35 -3.54 -1.91
CA SER A 72 -15.39 -3.68 -0.87
C SER A 72 -14.83 -3.61 0.54
N ASN A 73 -13.54 -3.94 0.72
CA ASN A 73 -12.86 -3.93 2.02
C ASN A 73 -12.07 -2.63 2.27
N PHE A 74 -11.73 -1.87 1.23
CA PHE A 74 -10.91 -0.64 1.30
C PHE A 74 -11.32 0.40 0.27
#